data_AF-A0A2V7JD19-F1
#
_entry.id   AF-A0A2V7JD19-F1
#
_cell.length_a   1.000
_cell.length_b   1.000
_cell.length_c   1.000
_cell.angle_alpha   90.00
_cell.angle_beta   90.00
_cell.angle_gamma   90.00
#
_symmetry.space_group_name_H-M   'P 1'
#
loop_
_entity.id
_entity.type
_entity.pdbx_description
1 polymer ?
#
loop_
_entity_poly.entity_id
_entity_poly.type
_entity_poly.pdbx_seq_one_letter_code
_entity_poly.pdbx_strand_id
1 'polypeptide(L)'
;LATVSVVLVRNPVAAIALRVLTGAALAGVYPPGMKLVAGWYREGRGWAIGVLVGALTIGSAFPHLVRWAVPAEHWRTVLEVAAASAFAGGMLVLLVPGDGPFAAPAPAFTWRAAPRVFANRGVSLANLGYLGHMWELYAMWTWLGAFVAASEGVRTGADPTGGGVPALVTFAVVASGALGCWLGGTYADRWGRTLVTSAAMMVSGCCALAVGFVFARPLAVLVRWPHASSWGRRSPCRPASASCSPVSPSISCPRSPNGSVGGGA
;
A
#
# COMPACT_ATOMS: atom_id res chain seq x y z
N LEU A 1 -20.05 3.31 9.67
CA LEU A 1 -21.33 2.63 9.99
C LEU A 1 -21.17 1.10 10.02
N ALA A 2 -20.90 0.44 8.88
CA ALA A 2 -20.75 -1.02 8.83
C ALA A 2 -19.76 -1.61 9.87
N THR A 3 -18.61 -0.95 10.09
CA THR A 3 -17.60 -1.34 11.08
C THR A 3 -18.12 -1.35 12.52
N VAL A 4 -18.92 -0.36 12.91
CA VAL A 4 -19.52 -0.29 14.25
C VAL A 4 -20.64 -1.31 14.40
N SER A 5 -21.42 -1.55 13.34
CA SER A 5 -22.51 -2.52 13.37
C SER A 5 -22.06 -3.94 13.69
N VAL A 6 -20.80 -4.31 13.42
CA VAL A 6 -20.21 -5.62 13.78
C VAL A 6 -20.22 -5.84 15.31
N VAL A 7 -20.14 -4.77 16.11
CA VAL A 7 -20.12 -4.82 17.58
C VAL A 7 -21.45 -5.33 18.16
N LEU A 8 -22.55 -5.06 17.45
CA LEU A 8 -23.93 -5.33 17.87
C LEU A 8 -24.42 -6.70 17.40
N VAL A 9 -23.81 -7.25 16.36
CA VAL A 9 -24.22 -8.50 15.74
C VAL A 9 -23.61 -9.70 16.48
N ARG A 10 -24.46 -10.65 16.90
CA ARG A 10 -24.04 -11.92 17.51
C ARG A 10 -24.00 -13.09 16.53
N ASN A 11 -24.55 -12.92 15.33
CA ASN A 11 -24.61 -13.94 14.29
C ASN A 11 -23.36 -13.86 13.37
N PRO A 12 -22.61 -14.96 13.18
CA PRO A 12 -21.38 -14.95 12.38
C PRO A 12 -21.62 -14.61 10.91
N VAL A 13 -22.73 -15.04 10.30
CA VAL A 13 -23.07 -14.75 8.90
C VAL A 13 -23.28 -13.24 8.70
N ALA A 14 -24.02 -12.62 9.62
CA ALA A 14 -24.25 -11.18 9.57
C ALA A 14 -22.95 -10.39 9.82
N ALA A 15 -22.06 -10.87 10.68
CA ALA A 15 -20.73 -10.27 10.88
C ALA A 15 -19.86 -10.35 9.60
N ILE A 16 -19.89 -11.50 8.91
CA ILE A 16 -19.20 -11.68 7.61
C ILE A 16 -19.77 -10.73 6.56
N ALA A 17 -21.10 -10.63 6.43
CA ALA A 17 -21.75 -9.72 5.49
C ALA A 17 -21.36 -8.26 5.74
N LEU A 18 -21.31 -7.82 6.99
CA LEU A 18 -20.85 -6.48 7.36
C LEU A 18 -19.36 -6.25 7.06
N ARG A 19 -18.51 -7.28 7.19
CA ARG A 19 -17.10 -7.23 6.79
C ARG A 19 -16.94 -7.10 5.28
N VAL A 20 -17.75 -7.82 4.50
CA VAL A 20 -17.80 -7.68 3.03
C VAL A 20 -18.20 -6.26 2.65
N LEU A 21 -19.23 -5.69 3.29
CA LEU A 21 -19.66 -4.32 3.05
C LEU A 21 -18.57 -3.29 3.41
N THR A 22 -17.86 -3.51 4.51
CA THR A 22 -16.71 -2.68 4.91
C THR A 22 -15.60 -2.74 3.87
N GLY A 23 -15.30 -3.93 3.35
CA GLY A 23 -14.32 -4.11 2.27
C GLY A 23 -14.74 -3.43 0.96
N ALA A 24 -16.01 -3.54 0.58
CA ALA A 24 -16.56 -2.85 -0.60
C ALA A 24 -16.44 -1.32 -0.47
N ALA A 25 -16.70 -0.78 0.73
CA ALA A 25 -16.52 0.65 1.00
C ALA A 25 -15.03 1.06 0.86
N LEU A 26 -14.08 0.27 1.39
CA LEU A 26 -12.65 0.55 1.24
C LEU A 26 -12.19 0.51 -0.22
N ALA A 27 -12.69 -0.45 -1.00
CA ALA A 27 -12.44 -0.52 -2.44
C ALA A 27 -12.99 0.70 -3.19
N GLY A 28 -14.05 1.33 -2.67
CA GLY A 28 -14.59 2.58 -3.22
C GLY A 28 -13.76 3.82 -2.88
N VAL A 29 -12.94 3.81 -1.83
CA VAL A 29 -12.16 4.98 -1.41
C VAL A 29 -10.77 4.99 -2.06
N TYR A 30 -10.13 3.82 -2.17
CA TYR A 30 -8.73 3.75 -2.58
C TYR A 30 -8.48 4.21 -4.04
N PRO A 31 -9.13 3.65 -5.08
CA PRO A 31 -8.90 4.09 -6.47
C PRO A 31 -9.27 5.56 -6.72
N PRO A 32 -10.41 6.09 -6.21
CA PRO A 32 -10.72 7.52 -6.33
C PRO A 32 -9.72 8.41 -5.59
N GLY A 33 -9.27 8.03 -4.38
CA GLY A 33 -8.25 8.78 -3.66
C GLY A 33 -6.93 8.87 -4.42
N MET A 34 -6.50 7.75 -5.01
CA MET A 34 -5.31 7.70 -5.87
C MET A 34 -5.48 8.57 -7.13
N LYS A 35 -6.66 8.54 -7.76
CA LYS A 35 -6.98 9.39 -8.92
C LYS A 35 -6.96 10.87 -8.56
N LEU A 36 -7.55 11.24 -7.42
CA LEU A 36 -7.61 12.61 -6.94
C LEU A 36 -6.18 13.14 -6.74
N VAL A 37 -5.34 12.46 -5.96
CA VAL A 37 -3.94 12.87 -5.76
C VAL A 37 -3.17 12.94 -7.08
N ALA A 38 -3.35 11.98 -7.98
CA ALA A 38 -2.70 12.00 -9.29
C ALA A 38 -3.15 13.19 -10.17
N GLY A 39 -4.37 13.69 -9.99
CA GLY A 39 -4.92 14.85 -10.72
C GLY A 39 -4.39 16.19 -10.24
N TRP A 40 -3.83 16.28 -9.04
CA TRP A 40 -3.24 17.52 -8.50
C TRP A 40 -1.76 17.70 -8.84
N TYR A 41 -1.06 16.62 -9.25
CA TYR A 41 0.38 16.64 -9.47
C TYR A 41 0.73 16.28 -10.93
N ARG A 42 1.48 17.16 -11.61
CA ARG A 42 2.02 16.89 -12.96
C ARG A 42 3.41 16.24 -12.89
N GLU A 43 4.28 16.81 -12.07
CA GLU A 43 5.61 16.34 -11.72
C GLU A 43 5.63 15.89 -10.24
N GLY A 44 6.51 14.96 -9.87
CA GLY A 44 6.56 14.45 -8.48
C GLY A 44 5.39 13.55 -8.08
N ARG A 45 4.68 12.96 -9.06
CA ARG A 45 3.54 12.06 -8.81
C ARG A 45 3.91 10.86 -7.94
N GLY A 46 5.13 10.33 -8.08
CA GLY A 46 5.61 9.21 -7.27
C GLY A 46 5.69 9.58 -5.80
N TRP A 47 6.24 10.74 -5.48
CA TRP A 47 6.28 11.25 -4.11
C TRP A 47 4.88 11.46 -3.52
N ALA A 48 3.98 12.14 -4.24
CA ALA A 48 2.62 12.42 -3.74
C ALA A 48 1.84 11.12 -3.47
N ILE A 49 1.92 10.15 -4.37
CA ILE A 49 1.34 8.82 -4.18
C ILE A 49 2.05 8.09 -3.03
N GLY A 50 3.36 8.20 -2.91
CA GLY A 50 4.13 7.60 -1.80
C GLY A 50 3.72 8.14 -0.43
N VAL A 51 3.45 9.44 -0.31
CA VAL A 51 2.91 10.05 0.92
C VAL A 51 1.51 9.54 1.22
N LEU A 52 0.62 9.50 0.23
CA LEU A 52 -0.73 8.96 0.38
C LEU A 52 -0.70 7.51 0.88
N VAL A 53 0.10 6.66 0.24
CA VAL A 53 0.25 5.25 0.61
C VAL A 53 0.92 5.13 1.98
N GLY A 54 1.91 5.97 2.30
CA GLY A 54 2.54 5.99 3.63
C GLY A 54 1.57 6.36 4.74
N ALA A 55 0.70 7.35 4.52
CA ALA A 55 -0.38 7.70 5.44
C ALA A 55 -1.37 6.53 5.62
N LEU A 56 -1.71 5.83 4.52
CA LEU A 56 -2.52 4.62 4.56
C LEU A 56 -1.84 3.51 5.38
N THR A 57 -0.54 3.32 5.22
CA THR A 57 0.24 2.33 6.00
C THR A 57 0.20 2.64 7.49
N ILE A 58 0.39 3.90 7.89
CA ILE A 58 0.27 4.32 9.30
C ILE A 58 -1.16 4.09 9.79
N GLY A 59 -2.17 4.45 8.99
CA GLY A 59 -3.58 4.21 9.29
C GLY A 59 -3.90 2.73 9.50
N SER A 60 -3.37 1.84 8.67
CA SER A 60 -3.51 0.39 8.81
C SER A 60 -2.77 -0.17 10.03
N ALA A 61 -1.68 0.47 10.47
CA ALA A 61 -0.96 0.10 11.69
C ALA A 61 -1.69 0.58 12.96
N PHE A 62 -2.43 1.68 12.89
CA PHE A 62 -3.06 2.34 14.04
C PHE A 62 -3.91 1.42 14.95
N PRO A 63 -4.70 0.45 14.45
CA PRO A 63 -5.42 -0.51 15.30
C PRO A 63 -4.51 -1.29 16.25
N HIS A 64 -3.27 -1.58 15.85
CA HIS A 64 -2.29 -2.25 16.72
C HIS A 64 -1.81 -1.33 17.85
N LEU A 65 -1.69 -0.03 17.60
CA LEU A 65 -1.38 0.95 18.64
C LEU A 65 -2.53 1.10 19.64
N VAL A 66 -3.78 1.14 19.16
CA VAL A 66 -4.96 1.16 20.04
C VAL A 66 -5.05 -0.13 20.86
N ARG A 67 -4.75 -1.29 20.24
CA ARG A 67 -4.70 -2.59 20.93
C ARG A 67 -3.56 -2.68 21.96
N TRP A 68 -2.48 -1.92 21.80
CA TRP A 68 -1.45 -1.79 22.82
C TRP A 68 -1.94 -0.95 24.02
N ALA A 69 -2.69 0.12 23.76
CA ALA A 69 -3.19 1.04 24.79
C ALA A 69 -4.41 0.49 25.56
N VAL A 70 -5.16 -0.45 24.97
CA VAL A 70 -6.43 -0.95 25.51
C VAL A 70 -6.32 -2.45 25.82
N PRO A 71 -6.84 -2.93 26.98
CA PRO A 71 -6.85 -4.36 27.31
C PRO A 71 -7.53 -5.22 26.24
N ALA A 72 -7.06 -6.46 26.07
CA ALA A 72 -7.55 -7.39 25.04
C ALA A 72 -9.07 -7.65 25.09
N GLU A 73 -9.66 -7.54 26.28
CA GLU A 73 -11.09 -7.73 26.54
C GLU A 73 -11.97 -6.67 25.86
N HIS A 74 -11.43 -5.47 25.63
CA HIS A 74 -12.14 -4.32 25.07
C HIS A 74 -11.94 -4.18 23.55
N TRP A 75 -11.96 -5.30 22.82
CA TRP A 75 -11.78 -5.32 21.35
C TRP A 75 -12.76 -4.42 20.58
N ARG A 76 -13.92 -4.11 21.18
CA ARG A 76 -14.94 -3.20 20.65
C ARG A 76 -14.42 -1.77 20.50
N THR A 77 -13.61 -1.29 21.44
CA THR A 77 -13.02 0.06 21.41
C THR A 77 -12.16 0.28 20.18
N VAL A 78 -11.45 -0.75 19.70
CA VAL A 78 -10.65 -0.66 18.47
C VAL A 78 -11.54 -0.39 17.24
N LEU A 79 -12.72 -1.00 17.18
CA LEU A 79 -13.67 -0.79 16.09
C LEU A 79 -14.34 0.58 16.16
N GLU A 80 -14.65 1.06 17.36
CA GLU A 80 -15.22 2.39 17.59
C GLU A 80 -14.24 3.49 17.17
N VAL A 81 -12.98 3.39 17.60
CA VAL A 81 -11.91 4.32 17.20
C VAL A 81 -11.69 4.30 15.69
N ALA A 82 -11.66 3.11 15.07
CA ALA A 82 -11.52 2.98 13.62
C ALA A 82 -12.71 3.58 12.86
N ALA A 83 -13.92 3.48 13.40
CA ALA A 83 -15.10 4.09 12.78
C ALA A 83 -15.11 5.60 12.93
N ALA A 84 -14.71 6.12 14.09
CA ALA A 84 -14.59 7.56 14.34
C ALA A 84 -13.54 8.19 13.42
N SER A 85 -12.38 7.54 13.24
CA SER A 85 -11.35 8.01 12.31
C SER A 85 -11.79 7.95 10.85
N ALA A 86 -12.51 6.89 10.45
CA ALA A 86 -13.10 6.81 9.10
C ALA A 86 -14.15 7.90 8.85
N PHE A 87 -14.97 8.22 9.85
CA PHE A 87 -15.95 9.31 9.77
C PHE A 87 -15.26 10.67 9.65
N ALA A 88 -14.25 10.94 10.50
CA ALA A 88 -13.45 12.15 10.44
C ALA A 88 -12.74 12.30 9.07
N GLY A 89 -12.15 11.22 8.55
CA GLY A 89 -11.55 11.20 7.21
C GLY A 89 -12.56 11.48 6.10
N GLY A 90 -13.77 10.94 6.20
CA GLY A 90 -14.87 11.25 5.28
C GLY A 90 -15.28 12.72 5.31
N MET A 91 -15.36 13.32 6.50
CA MET A 91 -15.66 14.75 6.66
C MET A 91 -14.54 15.65 6.12
N LEU A 92 -13.27 15.29 6.37
CA LEU A 92 -12.11 16.02 5.82
C LEU A 92 -12.12 16.04 4.30
N VAL A 93 -12.56 14.96 3.64
CA VAL A 93 -12.65 14.89 2.18
C VAL A 93 -13.65 15.90 1.61
N LEU A 94 -14.69 16.28 2.36
CA LEU A 94 -15.67 17.29 1.92
C LEU A 94 -15.07 18.70 1.85
N LEU A 95 -13.92 18.93 2.49
CA LEU A 95 -13.19 20.20 2.41
C LEU A 95 -12.33 20.29 1.14
N VAL A 96 -12.20 19.21 0.38
CA VAL A 96 -11.37 19.18 -0.84
C VAL A 96 -12.15 19.83 -1.99
N PRO A 97 -11.59 20.88 -2.66
CA PRO A 97 -12.34 21.69 -3.62
C PRO A 97 -12.82 20.99 -4.90
N GLY A 98 -12.36 19.75 -5.18
CA GLY A 98 -12.75 18.97 -6.36
C GLY A 98 -11.59 18.20 -6.99
N ASP A 99 -11.84 17.71 -8.21
CA ASP A 99 -10.82 17.06 -9.04
C ASP A 99 -9.68 18.06 -9.36
N GLY A 100 -8.43 17.59 -9.27
CA GLY A 100 -7.27 18.45 -9.51
C GLY A 100 -7.17 18.96 -10.96
N PRO A 101 -6.44 20.07 -11.20
CA PRO A 101 -6.37 20.74 -12.51
C PRO A 101 -5.79 19.87 -13.64
N PHE A 102 -5.12 18.77 -13.30
CA PHE A 102 -4.54 17.81 -14.23
C PHE A 102 -5.31 16.48 -14.27
N ALA A 103 -6.53 16.43 -13.74
CA ALA A 103 -7.36 15.24 -13.78
C ALA A 103 -7.73 14.90 -15.24
N ALA A 104 -7.27 13.74 -15.71
CA ALA A 104 -7.65 13.24 -17.02
C ALA A 104 -9.13 12.81 -17.03
N PRO A 105 -9.88 13.09 -18.12
CA PRO A 105 -11.24 12.58 -18.29
C PRO A 105 -11.26 11.06 -18.16
N ALA A 106 -12.24 10.53 -17.42
CA ALA A 106 -12.38 9.08 -17.29
C ALA A 106 -12.91 8.49 -18.61
N PRO A 107 -12.18 7.56 -19.27
CA PRO A 107 -12.68 6.90 -20.46
C PRO A 107 -13.88 6.01 -20.14
N ALA A 108 -14.79 5.84 -21.10
CA ALA A 108 -15.96 4.98 -20.95
C ALA A 108 -15.56 3.53 -20.62
N PHE A 109 -16.18 2.96 -19.59
CA PHE A 109 -15.90 1.60 -19.17
C PHE A 109 -16.23 0.62 -20.29
N THR A 110 -15.25 -0.20 -20.68
CA THR A 110 -15.39 -1.13 -21.80
C THR A 110 -14.81 -2.49 -21.45
N TRP A 111 -15.64 -3.53 -21.43
CA TRP A 111 -15.21 -4.92 -21.16
C TRP A 111 -14.13 -5.44 -22.12
N ARG A 112 -14.09 -4.92 -23.36
CA ARG A 112 -13.07 -5.24 -24.37
C ARG A 112 -11.65 -4.77 -23.99
N ALA A 113 -11.50 -3.95 -22.95
CA ALA A 113 -10.18 -3.53 -22.46
C ALA A 113 -9.49 -4.63 -21.62
N ALA A 114 -10.25 -5.49 -20.93
CA ALA A 114 -9.71 -6.51 -20.04
C ALA A 114 -8.70 -7.46 -20.73
N PRO A 115 -8.99 -8.12 -21.88
CA PRO A 115 -8.03 -9.01 -22.51
C PRO A 115 -6.77 -8.28 -23.02
N ARG A 116 -6.86 -6.98 -23.35
CA ARG A 116 -5.70 -6.19 -23.80
C ARG A 116 -4.68 -5.95 -22.67
N VAL A 117 -5.16 -5.85 -21.43
CA VAL A 117 -4.30 -5.71 -20.24
C VAL A 117 -3.46 -6.98 -20.03
N PHE A 118 -4.07 -8.16 -20.21
CA PHE A 118 -3.37 -9.44 -20.06
C PHE A 118 -2.48 -9.78 -21.27
N ALA A 119 -2.86 -9.37 -22.48
CA ALA A 119 -2.05 -9.58 -23.68
C ALA A 119 -0.74 -8.77 -23.68
N ASN A 120 -0.71 -7.64 -22.97
CA ASN A 120 0.51 -6.86 -22.82
C ASN A 120 1.43 -7.48 -21.77
N ARG A 121 2.53 -8.10 -22.23
CA ARG A 121 3.51 -8.77 -21.36
C ARG A 121 4.09 -7.85 -20.28
N GLY A 122 4.35 -6.58 -20.59
CA GLY A 122 4.89 -5.63 -19.61
C GLY A 122 3.92 -5.35 -18.46
N VAL A 123 2.63 -5.16 -18.80
CA VAL A 123 1.57 -4.93 -17.80
C VAL A 123 1.28 -6.20 -17.00
N SER A 124 1.27 -7.36 -17.66
CA SER A 124 1.09 -8.65 -17.00
C SER A 124 2.20 -8.96 -15.99
N LEU A 125 3.47 -8.72 -16.35
CA LEU A 125 4.61 -8.89 -15.43
C LEU A 125 4.53 -7.93 -14.23
N ALA A 126 4.12 -6.68 -14.45
CA ALA A 126 3.90 -5.73 -13.36
C ALA A 126 2.78 -6.18 -12.42
N ASN A 127 1.67 -6.69 -12.97
CA ASN A 127 0.57 -7.24 -12.19
C ASN A 127 0.97 -8.49 -11.40
N LEU A 128 1.81 -9.36 -11.97
CA LEU A 128 2.31 -10.55 -11.29
C LEU A 128 3.23 -10.17 -10.11
N GLY A 129 4.13 -9.19 -10.30
CA GLY A 129 4.95 -8.66 -9.23
C GLY A 129 4.10 -8.04 -8.11
N TYR A 130 3.09 -7.26 -8.47
CA TYR A 130 2.13 -6.70 -7.51
C TYR A 130 1.37 -7.78 -6.75
N LEU A 131 0.89 -8.83 -7.43
CA LEU A 131 0.20 -9.96 -6.82
C LEU A 131 1.10 -10.65 -5.79
N GLY A 132 2.33 -10.99 -6.17
CA GLY A 132 3.29 -11.66 -5.28
C GLY A 132 3.61 -10.81 -4.05
N HIS A 133 3.84 -9.52 -4.24
CA HIS A 133 4.11 -8.61 -3.13
C HIS A 133 2.90 -8.42 -2.21
N MET A 134 1.70 -8.25 -2.76
CA MET A 134 0.49 -8.15 -1.95
C MET A 134 0.24 -9.42 -1.16
N TRP A 135 0.50 -10.59 -1.75
CA TRP A 135 0.42 -11.87 -1.06
C TRP A 135 1.35 -11.94 0.16
N GLU A 136 2.63 -11.64 -0.05
CA GLU A 136 3.63 -11.58 1.02
C GLU A 136 3.24 -10.59 2.12
N LEU A 137 2.82 -9.38 1.72
CA LEU A 137 2.47 -8.30 2.63
C LEU A 137 1.24 -8.65 3.50
N TYR A 138 0.19 -9.22 2.91
CA TYR A 138 -0.99 -9.63 3.67
C TYR A 138 -0.73 -10.82 4.58
N ALA A 139 0.10 -11.78 4.14
CA ALA A 139 0.57 -12.86 5.01
C ALA A 139 1.32 -12.28 6.22
N MET A 140 2.26 -11.36 5.98
CA MET A 140 2.98 -10.66 7.04
C MET A 140 2.02 -9.94 7.99
N TRP A 141 1.12 -9.08 7.51
CA TRP A 141 0.19 -8.32 8.36
C TRP A 141 -0.70 -9.22 9.22
N THR A 142 -1.18 -10.32 8.65
CA THR A 142 -2.08 -11.24 9.35
C THR A 142 -1.36 -11.98 10.47
N TRP A 143 -0.11 -12.39 10.24
CA TRP A 143 0.60 -13.31 11.13
C TRP A 143 1.67 -12.65 12.01
N LEU A 144 2.10 -11.42 11.72
CA LEU A 144 3.20 -10.76 12.43
C LEU A 144 2.93 -10.64 13.94
N GLY A 145 1.72 -10.25 14.34
CA GLY A 145 1.37 -10.13 15.75
C GLY A 145 1.44 -11.46 16.50
N ALA A 146 0.93 -12.54 15.88
CA ALA A 146 1.00 -13.88 16.43
C ALA A 146 2.44 -14.42 16.47
N PHE A 147 3.22 -14.15 15.42
CA PHE A 147 4.64 -14.52 15.33
C PHE A 147 5.46 -13.87 16.45
N VAL A 148 5.27 -12.57 16.70
CA VAL A 148 5.98 -11.85 17.76
C VAL A 148 5.55 -12.37 19.14
N ALA A 149 4.25 -12.57 19.36
CA ALA A 149 3.74 -13.13 20.62
C ALA A 149 4.32 -14.53 20.92
N ALA A 150 4.33 -15.41 19.91
CA ALA A 150 4.89 -16.76 20.05
C ALA A 150 6.41 -16.73 20.28
N SER A 151 7.14 -15.88 19.54
CA SER A 151 8.59 -15.71 19.69
C SER A 151 8.96 -15.21 21.09
N GLU A 152 8.20 -14.26 21.64
CA GLU A 152 8.42 -13.75 23.01
C GLU A 152 8.09 -14.80 24.07
N GLY A 153 7.00 -15.55 23.91
CA GLY A 153 6.64 -16.64 24.82
C GLY A 153 7.74 -17.68 24.97
N VAL A 154 8.40 -18.05 23.88
CA VAL A 154 9.57 -18.95 23.90
C VAL A 154 10.78 -18.31 24.58
N ARG A 155 11.00 -17.00 24.39
CA ARG A 155 12.16 -16.28 24.90
C ARG A 155 12.09 -15.99 26.41
N THR A 156 10.92 -15.62 26.92
CA THR A 156 10.75 -15.20 28.33
C THR A 156 10.08 -16.25 29.19
N GLY A 157 9.55 -17.33 28.61
CA GLY A 157 8.74 -18.32 29.34
C GLY A 157 7.45 -17.75 29.94
N ALA A 158 7.06 -16.54 29.50
CA ALA A 158 5.88 -15.84 29.96
C ALA A 158 4.70 -16.09 29.02
N ASP A 159 3.48 -15.89 29.52
CA ASP A 159 2.27 -16.08 28.73
C ASP A 159 2.32 -15.22 27.43
N PRO A 160 2.25 -15.83 26.24
CA PRO A 160 2.28 -15.13 24.94
C PRO A 160 1.20 -14.04 24.80
N THR A 161 0.15 -14.11 25.61
CA THR A 161 -1.06 -13.29 25.47
C THR A 161 -1.12 -12.10 26.44
N GLY A 162 -0.26 -12.06 27.46
CA GLY A 162 -0.35 -11.09 28.56
C GLY A 162 0.31 -9.73 28.33
N GLY A 163 1.22 -9.62 27.34
CA GLY A 163 1.97 -8.38 27.09
C GLY A 163 1.40 -7.55 25.95
N GLY A 164 1.34 -6.21 26.11
CA GLY A 164 1.06 -5.29 24.99
C GLY A 164 2.20 -5.20 23.96
N VAL A 165 3.40 -5.69 24.32
CA VAL A 165 4.63 -5.59 23.50
C VAL A 165 4.46 -6.11 22.06
N PRO A 166 3.81 -7.26 21.79
CA PRO A 166 3.61 -7.74 20.42
C PRO A 166 2.79 -6.78 19.56
N ALA A 167 1.78 -6.11 20.14
CA ALA A 167 0.98 -5.12 19.44
C ALA A 167 1.80 -3.87 19.10
N LEU A 168 2.64 -3.39 20.03
CA LEU A 168 3.52 -2.25 19.81
C LEU A 168 4.60 -2.54 18.75
N VAL A 169 5.21 -3.73 18.79
CA VAL A 169 6.20 -4.16 17.79
C VAL A 169 5.53 -4.29 16.41
N THR A 170 4.34 -4.88 16.35
CA THR A 170 3.57 -4.99 15.09
C THR A 170 3.26 -3.59 14.54
N PHE A 171 2.82 -2.65 15.38
CA PHE A 171 2.63 -1.26 14.99
C PHE A 171 3.92 -0.65 14.43
N ALA A 172 5.03 -0.75 15.15
CA ALA A 172 6.30 -0.15 14.73
C ALA A 172 6.80 -0.71 13.39
N VAL A 173 6.72 -2.04 13.19
CA VAL A 173 7.14 -2.69 11.95
C VAL A 173 6.25 -2.26 10.79
N VAL A 174 4.92 -2.29 10.94
CA VAL A 174 4.00 -1.88 9.86
C VAL A 174 4.13 -0.39 9.57
N ALA A 175 4.19 0.47 10.61
CA ALA A 175 4.34 1.92 10.45
C ALA A 175 5.67 2.32 9.82
N SER A 176 6.75 1.56 10.05
CA SER A 176 8.05 1.80 9.37
C SER A 176 7.93 1.66 7.85
N GLY A 177 6.96 0.89 7.36
CA GLY A 177 6.63 0.77 5.94
C GLY A 177 6.27 2.12 5.30
N ALA A 178 5.75 3.08 6.06
CA ALA A 178 5.45 4.42 5.56
C ALA A 178 6.72 5.18 5.12
N LEU A 179 7.85 4.97 5.80
CA LEU A 179 9.14 5.48 5.36
C LEU A 179 9.54 4.84 4.03
N GLY A 180 9.27 3.54 3.86
CA GLY A 180 9.46 2.83 2.59
C GLY A 180 8.62 3.40 1.45
N CYS A 181 7.35 3.75 1.70
CA CYS A 181 6.47 4.38 0.72
C CYS A 181 6.96 5.79 0.32
N TRP A 182 7.39 6.59 1.30
CA TRP A 182 7.93 7.92 1.05
C TRP A 182 9.25 7.86 0.26
N LEU A 183 10.21 7.06 0.71
CA LEU A 183 11.48 6.84 0.02
C LEU A 183 11.26 6.27 -1.38
N GLY A 184 10.42 5.23 -1.51
CA GLY A 184 10.07 4.62 -2.78
C GLY A 184 9.49 5.63 -3.77
N GLY A 185 8.58 6.50 -3.32
CA GLY A 185 8.03 7.59 -4.13
C GLY A 185 9.10 8.58 -4.60
N THR A 186 9.95 9.06 -3.69
CA THR A 186 11.03 10.02 -4.04
C THR A 186 12.06 9.43 -5.01
N TYR A 187 12.50 8.18 -4.78
CA TYR A 187 13.48 7.54 -5.65
C TYR A 187 12.88 7.11 -6.98
N ALA A 188 11.60 6.73 -7.02
CA ALA A 188 10.92 6.37 -8.27
C ALA A 188 10.84 7.55 -9.24
N ASP A 189 10.67 8.77 -8.74
CA ASP A 189 10.67 9.98 -9.55
C ASP A 189 12.09 10.35 -10.05
N ARG A 190 13.16 9.93 -9.36
CA ARG A 190 14.56 10.24 -9.72
C ARG A 190 15.26 9.18 -10.59
N TRP A 191 15.07 7.90 -10.28
CA TRP A 191 15.82 6.78 -10.89
C TRP A 191 14.96 5.90 -11.80
N GLY A 192 13.68 6.25 -11.94
CA GLY A 192 12.73 5.51 -12.75
C GLY A 192 11.97 4.45 -11.94
N ARG A 193 10.68 4.34 -12.26
CA ARG A 193 9.72 3.51 -11.51
C ARG A 193 10.08 2.03 -11.54
N THR A 194 10.42 1.50 -12.71
CA THR A 194 10.69 0.07 -12.92
C THR A 194 11.85 -0.44 -12.06
N LEU A 195 12.95 0.32 -12.00
CA LEU A 195 14.14 -0.08 -11.25
C LEU A 195 13.86 -0.08 -9.75
N VAL A 196 13.23 1.00 -9.25
CA VAL A 196 12.89 1.15 -7.84
C VAL A 196 11.89 0.09 -7.39
N THR A 197 10.87 -0.20 -8.20
CA THR A 197 9.92 -1.28 -7.91
C THR A 197 10.60 -2.63 -7.86
N SER A 198 11.43 -2.99 -8.85
CA SER A 198 12.11 -4.28 -8.89
C SER A 198 13.05 -4.48 -7.70
N ALA A 199 13.80 -3.44 -7.32
CA ALA A 199 14.67 -3.48 -6.15
C ALA A 199 13.88 -3.65 -4.86
N ALA A 200 12.74 -2.96 -4.72
CA ALA A 200 11.85 -3.09 -3.56
C ALA A 200 11.27 -4.50 -3.46
N MET A 201 10.82 -5.09 -4.58
CA MET A 201 10.32 -6.47 -4.62
C MET A 201 11.38 -7.48 -4.18
N MET A 202 12.62 -7.33 -4.66
CA MET A 202 13.74 -8.20 -4.26
C MET A 202 14.03 -8.09 -2.77
N VAL A 203 14.08 -6.87 -2.23
CA VAL A 203 14.31 -6.66 -0.79
C VAL A 203 13.19 -7.27 0.05
N SER A 204 11.93 -7.09 -0.36
CA SER A 204 10.76 -7.70 0.30
C SER A 204 10.89 -9.23 0.32
N GLY A 205 11.10 -9.86 -0.85
CA GLY A 205 11.25 -11.31 -0.94
C GLY A 205 12.42 -11.86 -0.12
N CYS A 206 13.56 -11.17 -0.12
CA CYS A 206 14.68 -11.53 0.75
C CYS A 206 14.33 -11.40 2.25
N CYS A 207 13.59 -10.36 2.62
CA CYS A 207 13.11 -10.14 3.99
C CYS A 207 12.16 -11.27 4.43
N ALA A 208 11.21 -11.64 3.57
CA ALA A 208 10.28 -12.74 3.83
C ALA A 208 10.97 -14.10 3.97
N LEU A 209 12.00 -14.38 3.16
CA LEU A 209 12.78 -15.62 3.30
C LEU A 209 13.58 -15.66 4.60
N ALA A 210 14.11 -14.51 5.05
CA ALA A 210 14.97 -14.50 6.23
C ALA A 210 14.22 -14.28 7.57
N VAL A 211 12.93 -13.90 7.57
CA VAL A 211 12.14 -13.70 8.80
C VAL A 211 12.09 -14.96 9.69
N GLY A 212 12.08 -16.15 9.08
CA GLY A 212 12.05 -17.43 9.82
C GLY A 212 13.29 -17.65 10.68
N PHE A 213 14.46 -17.14 10.27
CA PHE A 213 15.71 -17.28 11.05
C PHE A 213 15.78 -16.35 12.27
N VAL A 214 14.87 -15.37 12.36
CA VAL A 214 14.83 -14.38 13.45
C VAL A 214 13.88 -14.84 14.57
N PHE A 215 13.20 -15.97 14.43
CA PHE A 215 12.35 -16.53 15.48
C PHE A 215 13.14 -16.82 16.76
N ALA A 216 12.57 -16.47 17.92
CA ALA A 216 13.18 -16.57 19.25
C ALA A 216 14.46 -15.71 19.48
N ARG A 217 14.76 -14.74 18.62
CA ARG A 217 15.85 -13.76 18.80
C ARG A 217 15.33 -12.48 19.48
N PRO A 218 16.19 -11.69 20.16
CA PRO A 218 15.74 -10.48 20.87
C PRO A 218 15.10 -9.45 19.93
N LEU A 219 14.01 -8.81 20.41
CA LEU A 219 13.17 -7.86 19.66
C LEU A 219 13.95 -6.73 18.98
N ALA A 220 15.09 -6.32 19.54
CA ALA A 220 15.98 -5.33 18.94
C ALA A 220 16.49 -5.75 17.56
N VAL A 221 16.68 -7.05 17.31
CA VAL A 221 17.05 -7.57 15.99
C VAL A 221 15.85 -7.49 15.05
N LEU A 222 14.65 -7.87 15.49
CA LEU A 222 13.43 -7.81 14.65
C LEU A 222 13.09 -6.37 14.20
N VAL A 223 13.24 -5.38 15.08
CA VAL A 223 12.96 -3.97 14.74
C VAL A 223 14.09 -3.34 13.91
N ARG A 224 15.35 -3.70 14.18
CA ARG A 224 16.51 -3.11 13.49
C ARG A 224 16.79 -3.75 12.14
N TRP A 225 16.39 -5.00 11.91
CA TRP A 225 16.72 -5.75 10.70
C TRP A 225 16.09 -5.19 9.41
N PRO A 226 14.82 -4.72 9.39
CA PRO A 226 14.25 -3.99 8.24
C PRO A 226 14.93 -2.65 7.96
N HIS A 227 15.37 -1.95 9.02
CA HIS A 227 16.09 -0.68 8.90
C HIS A 227 17.53 -0.86 8.43
N ALA A 228 18.22 -1.91 8.89
CA ALA A 228 19.60 -2.20 8.51
C ALA A 228 19.71 -2.64 7.03
N SER A 229 18.74 -3.42 6.54
CA SER A 229 18.70 -3.89 5.15
C SER A 229 18.35 -2.77 4.14
N SER A 230 17.67 -1.71 4.57
CA SER A 230 17.41 -0.52 3.74
C SER A 230 18.55 0.50 3.74
N TRP A 231 19.44 0.49 4.73
CA TRP A 231 20.56 1.45 4.85
C TRP A 231 21.92 0.92 4.39
N GLY A 232 22.03 -0.39 4.11
CA GLY A 232 23.27 -1.05 3.66
C GLY A 232 23.66 -0.83 2.18
N ARG A 233 22.91 -0.06 1.39
CA ARG A 233 23.30 0.27 0.00
C ARG A 233 23.45 1.77 -0.22
N ARG A 234 24.49 2.34 0.41
CA ARG A 234 25.24 3.44 -0.20
C ARG A 234 26.24 2.83 -1.17
N SER A 235 25.87 2.75 -2.44
CA SER A 235 26.84 2.63 -3.53
C SER A 235 26.46 3.66 -4.60
N PRO A 236 27.30 4.67 -4.87
CA PRO A 236 27.10 5.58 -5.97
C PRO A 236 27.45 4.87 -7.29
N CYS A 237 26.45 4.38 -8.02
CA CYS A 237 26.63 4.00 -9.41
C CYS A 237 25.94 5.05 -10.30
N ARG A 238 26.76 6.01 -10.77
CA ARG A 238 26.43 6.90 -11.87
C ARG A 238 26.52 6.13 -13.22
N PRO A 239 25.97 6.71 -14.31
CA PRO A 239 25.29 5.98 -15.37
C PRO A 239 26.20 5.62 -16.54
N ALA A 240 25.91 4.52 -17.23
CA ALA A 240 26.22 4.34 -18.64
C ALA A 240 25.39 3.19 -19.25
N SER A 241 24.66 3.57 -20.30
CA SER A 241 24.28 2.78 -21.50
C SER A 241 23.39 1.53 -21.41
N ALA A 242 22.28 1.64 -22.16
CA ALA A 242 21.56 0.60 -22.91
C ALA A 242 20.75 -0.42 -22.07
N SER A 243 19.41 -0.40 -22.11
CA SER A 243 18.61 -0.46 -23.31
C SER A 243 17.17 0.03 -23.06
N CYS A 244 16.63 0.66 -24.09
CA CYS A 244 15.32 1.26 -24.17
C CYS A 244 14.17 0.26 -23.94
N SER A 245 13.16 0.68 -23.18
CA SER A 245 11.81 0.81 -23.72
C SER A 245 10.98 1.75 -22.83
N PRO A 246 10.59 2.93 -23.33
CA PRO A 246 9.57 3.74 -22.70
C PRO A 246 8.21 3.13 -23.07
N VAL A 247 7.57 2.42 -22.14
CA VAL A 247 6.12 2.20 -22.27
C VAL A 247 5.43 3.49 -21.86
N SER A 248 5.54 4.47 -22.75
CA SER A 248 4.60 5.58 -22.85
C SER A 248 3.46 5.11 -23.74
N PRO A 249 2.20 5.07 -23.29
CA PRO A 249 1.10 5.02 -24.24
C PRO A 249 0.99 6.43 -24.84
N SER A 250 1.77 6.71 -25.88
CA SER A 250 1.36 7.68 -26.88
C SER A 250 0.08 7.12 -27.49
N ILE A 251 -1.06 7.61 -27.01
CA ILE A 251 -2.33 7.47 -27.71
C ILE A 251 -2.13 8.17 -29.05
N SER A 252 -1.94 7.37 -30.08
CA SER A 252 -1.89 7.79 -31.47
C SER A 252 -3.17 8.56 -31.76
N CYS A 253 -3.07 9.87 -31.96
CA CYS A 253 -4.11 10.60 -32.67
C CYS A 253 -4.27 9.95 -34.05
N PRO A 254 -5.49 9.56 -34.47
CA PRO A 254 -5.70 9.13 -35.85
C PRO A 254 -5.43 10.32 -36.78
N ARG A 255 -4.45 10.17 -37.67
CA ARG A 255 -4.30 11.05 -38.84
C ARG A 255 -5.58 10.93 -39.66
N SER A 256 -6.29 12.05 -39.82
CA SER A 256 -7.32 12.18 -40.85
C SER A 256 -6.65 12.07 -42.24
N PRO A 257 -7.17 11.24 -43.16
CA PRO A 257 -6.77 11.27 -44.56
C PRO A 257 -7.61 12.29 -45.33
N ASN A 258 -6.96 12.95 -46.28
CA ASN A 258 -7.47 13.78 -47.38
C ASN A 258 -7.85 15.24 -47.10
N GLY A 259 -7.12 16.11 -47.82
CA GLY A 259 -7.41 17.53 -47.99
C GLY A 259 -6.27 18.27 -48.69
N SER A 260 -5.75 17.75 -49.81
CA SER A 260 -4.97 18.56 -50.74
C SER A 260 -5.90 19.56 -51.43
N VAL A 261 -5.49 20.83 -51.56
CA VAL A 261 -5.52 21.68 -52.79
C VAL A 261 -5.48 23.18 -52.42
N GLY A 262 -4.47 23.87 -52.98
CA GLY A 262 -4.42 25.31 -53.33
C GLY A 262 -4.39 26.33 -52.18
N GLY A 263 -3.53 27.35 -52.11
CA GLY A 263 -2.73 28.00 -53.14
C GLY A 263 -3.19 29.46 -53.32
N GLY A 264 -2.39 30.40 -52.79
CA GLY A 264 -2.30 31.77 -53.30
C GLY A 264 -3.31 32.81 -52.80
N ALA A 265 -2.73 33.83 -52.14
CA ALA A 265 -3.06 35.27 -52.08
C ALA A 265 -3.13 35.79 -50.65
#